data_AF-A0A7C1V483-F1
#
_entry.id   AF-A0A7C1V483-F1
#
_cell.length_a   1.000
_cell.length_b   1.000
_cell.length_c   1.000
_cell.angle_alpha   90.00
_cell.angle_beta   90.00
_cell.angle_gamma   90.00
#
_symmetry.space_group_name_H-M   'P 1'
#
loop_
_entity.id
_entity.type
_entity.pdbx_description
1 polymer ?
#
loop_
_entity_poly.entity_id
_entity_poly.type
_entity_poly.pdbx_seq_one_letter_code
_entity_poly.pdbx_strand_id
1 'polypeptide(L)'
;MAAILNMIYAALTDTTIILILNYFTNFFTCFGAIFLLVVNIVILESTIIFPVKKQNRYIVLYGLLLLIGMLPFYLLKRGWGVWIENNYPRFSPIFLIFVISFASSFVGIPIISTSLKIYTRFETKALKKKWRYHFIGTLGVFSIPYLIWINNYVFSPDFRLIVGIYGISAIFWGYLMYYGIGFKLKE
;
A
#
# COMPACT_ATOMS: atom_id res chain seq x y z
N MET A 1 1.20 8.80 15.49
CA MET A 1 0.11 8.32 14.62
C MET A 1 -0.63 7.11 15.20
N ALA A 2 0.08 6.12 15.77
CA ALA A 2 -0.54 5.00 16.49
C ALA A 2 -1.53 5.44 17.60
N ALA A 3 -1.22 6.50 18.35
CA ALA A 3 -2.13 7.04 19.39
C ALA A 3 -3.42 7.68 18.84
N ILE A 4 -3.39 8.26 17.63
CA ILE A 4 -4.55 8.93 17.02
C ILE A 4 -5.48 7.89 16.38
N LEU A 5 -4.92 6.89 15.69
CA LEU A 5 -5.68 5.72 15.24
C LEU A 5 -6.26 4.94 16.44
N ASN A 6 -5.51 4.82 17.54
CA ASN A 6 -6.01 4.22 18.78
C ASN A 6 -7.14 5.04 19.42
N MET A 7 -7.18 6.36 19.29
CA MET A 7 -8.28 7.18 19.81
C MET A 7 -9.60 6.90 19.10
N ILE A 8 -9.56 6.70 17.78
CA ILE A 8 -10.76 6.40 16.98
C ILE A 8 -11.30 5.01 17.36
N TYR A 9 -10.43 4.01 17.48
CA TYR A 9 -10.85 2.66 17.89
C TYR A 9 -11.19 2.55 19.39
N ALA A 10 -10.57 3.36 20.25
CA ALA A 10 -10.90 3.38 21.69
C ALA A 10 -12.28 4.00 21.97
N ALA A 11 -12.74 4.92 21.12
CA ALA A 11 -14.08 5.49 21.22
C ALA A 11 -15.18 4.56 20.65
N LEU A 12 -14.80 3.58 19.81
CA LEU A 12 -15.71 2.65 19.18
C LEU A 12 -15.75 1.33 19.95
N THR A 13 -16.86 1.04 20.60
CA THR A 13 -17.06 -0.24 21.33
C THR A 13 -17.67 -1.33 20.46
N ASP A 14 -18.33 -0.94 19.35
CA ASP A 14 -18.97 -1.90 18.44
C ASP A 14 -17.94 -2.63 17.58
N THR A 15 -17.78 -3.93 17.85
CA THR A 15 -16.87 -4.84 17.16
C THR A 15 -17.12 -4.88 15.65
N THR A 16 -18.37 -4.78 15.21
CA THR A 16 -18.74 -4.83 13.79
C THR A 16 -18.27 -3.57 13.07
N ILE A 17 -18.43 -2.40 13.68
CA ILE A 17 -17.95 -1.13 13.12
C ILE A 17 -16.41 -1.17 12.97
N ILE A 18 -15.69 -1.66 13.98
CA ILE A 18 -14.23 -1.80 13.93
C ILE A 18 -13.80 -2.68 12.76
N LEU A 19 -14.46 -3.83 12.56
CA LEU A 19 -14.13 -4.74 11.47
C LEU A 19 -14.43 -4.15 10.09
N ILE A 20 -15.54 -3.42 9.93
CA ILE A 20 -15.89 -2.72 8.68
C ILE A 20 -14.84 -1.64 8.37
N LEU A 21 -14.44 -0.85 9.36
CA LEU A 21 -13.39 0.16 9.18
C LEU A 21 -12.05 -0.48 8.84
N ASN A 22 -11.70 -1.61 9.47
CA ASN A 22 -10.49 -2.34 9.16
C ASN A 22 -10.50 -2.91 7.73
N TYR A 23 -11.66 -3.42 7.28
CA TYR A 23 -11.84 -3.87 5.90
C TYR A 23 -11.55 -2.76 4.91
N PHE A 24 -12.21 -1.60 5.06
CA PHE A 24 -12.02 -0.46 4.18
C PHE A 24 -10.59 0.09 4.25
N THR A 25 -10.00 0.15 5.45
CA THR A 25 -8.61 0.60 5.61
C THR A 25 -7.66 -0.27 4.80
N ASN A 26 -7.77 -1.59 4.93
CA ASN A 26 -6.91 -2.50 4.17
C ASN A 26 -7.20 -2.45 2.67
N PHE A 27 -8.48 -2.36 2.28
CA PHE A 27 -8.90 -2.18 0.89
C PHE A 27 -8.27 -0.94 0.27
N PHE A 28 -8.47 0.25 0.86
CA PHE A 28 -7.94 1.51 0.31
C PHE A 28 -6.41 1.56 0.34
N THR A 29 -5.79 0.93 1.34
CA THR A 29 -4.32 0.82 1.42
C THR A 29 -3.75 0.05 0.24
N CYS A 30 -4.30 -1.13 -0.05
CA CYS A 30 -3.89 -1.93 -1.22
C CYS A 30 -4.34 -1.27 -2.53
N PHE A 31 -5.55 -0.71 -2.57
CA PHE A 31 -6.10 -0.05 -3.75
C PHE A 31 -5.26 1.15 -4.18
N GLY A 32 -4.76 1.96 -3.25
CA GLY A 32 -3.88 3.11 -3.54
C GLY A 32 -2.64 2.72 -4.35
N ALA A 33 -2.13 1.51 -4.14
CA ALA A 33 -0.92 0.99 -4.77
C ALA A 33 -1.07 0.86 -6.31
N ILE A 34 -2.27 0.58 -6.83
CA ILE A 34 -2.48 0.41 -8.28
C ILE A 34 -2.23 1.70 -9.06
N PHE A 35 -2.51 2.86 -8.45
CA PHE A 35 -2.28 4.15 -9.10
C PHE A 35 -0.79 4.40 -9.34
N LEU A 36 0.07 3.95 -8.42
CA LEU A 36 1.53 4.03 -8.61
C LEU A 36 2.01 3.13 -9.74
N LEU A 37 1.43 1.93 -9.88
CA LEU A 37 1.72 1.07 -11.01
C LEU A 37 1.27 1.71 -12.34
N VAL A 38 0.08 2.32 -12.36
CA VAL A 38 -0.41 3.04 -13.55
C VAL A 38 0.52 4.19 -13.93
N VAL A 39 0.99 4.98 -12.96
CA VAL A 39 1.97 6.06 -13.20
C VAL A 39 3.25 5.49 -13.83
N ASN A 40 3.79 4.39 -13.29
CA ASN A 40 4.96 3.74 -13.87
C ASN A 40 4.72 3.29 -15.32
N ILE A 41 3.58 2.65 -15.61
CA ILE A 41 3.27 2.19 -16.96
C ILE A 41 3.14 3.36 -17.93
N VAL A 42 2.48 4.46 -17.52
CA VAL A 42 2.37 5.68 -18.33
C VAL A 42 3.73 6.26 -18.67
N ILE A 43 4.66 6.30 -17.70
CA ILE A 43 6.04 6.78 -17.93
C ILE A 43 6.80 5.84 -18.87
N LEU A 44 6.56 4.52 -18.79
CA LEU A 44 7.27 3.52 -19.57
C LEU A 44 6.81 3.44 -21.03
N GLU A 45 5.50 3.46 -21.29
CA GLU A 45 4.90 3.20 -22.61
C GLU A 45 4.33 4.46 -23.29
N SER A 46 4.36 5.63 -22.66
CA SER A 46 3.67 6.86 -23.10
C SER A 46 2.14 6.71 -23.13
N THR A 47 1.42 7.82 -22.97
CA THR A 47 -0.06 7.86 -22.92
C THR A 47 -0.72 7.44 -24.22
N ILE A 48 0.00 7.46 -25.34
CA ILE A 48 -0.48 7.03 -26.67
C ILE A 48 -0.74 5.53 -26.69
N ILE A 49 0.14 4.72 -26.06
CA ILE A 49 0.04 3.26 -26.03
C ILE A 49 -0.84 2.78 -24.86
N PHE A 50 -0.93 3.58 -23.79
CA PHE A 50 -1.72 3.27 -22.60
C PHE A 50 -2.89 4.25 -22.40
N PRO A 51 -3.98 4.11 -23.18
CA PRO A 51 -5.11 5.03 -23.13
C PRO A 51 -5.91 4.89 -21.83
N VAL A 52 -6.64 5.95 -21.47
CA VAL A 52 -7.46 6.05 -20.24
C VAL A 52 -8.42 4.87 -20.06
N LYS A 53 -9.02 4.37 -21.15
CA LYS A 53 -9.91 3.19 -21.09
C LYS A 53 -9.18 1.94 -20.59
N LYS A 54 -7.92 1.74 -21.02
CA LYS A 54 -7.08 0.61 -20.58
C LYS A 54 -6.67 0.81 -19.12
N GLN A 55 -6.26 2.01 -18.73
CA GLN A 55 -5.97 2.38 -17.33
C GLN A 55 -7.13 2.04 -16.39
N ASN A 56 -8.33 2.53 -16.71
CA ASN A 56 -9.53 2.31 -15.91
C ASN A 56 -9.87 0.82 -15.78
N ARG A 57 -9.68 0.04 -16.85
CA ARG A 57 -9.90 -1.42 -16.80
C ARG A 57 -8.97 -2.10 -15.80
N TYR A 58 -7.68 -1.75 -15.75
CA TYR A 58 -6.74 -2.29 -14.76
C TYR A 58 -7.13 -1.90 -13.33
N ILE A 59 -7.48 -0.63 -13.11
CA ILE A 59 -7.87 -0.11 -11.79
C ILE A 59 -9.14 -0.82 -11.29
N VAL A 60 -10.18 -0.92 -12.12
CA VAL A 60 -11.45 -1.55 -11.77
C VAL A 60 -11.27 -3.05 -11.52
N LEU A 61 -10.54 -3.76 -12.39
CA LEU A 61 -10.31 -5.20 -12.22
C LEU A 61 -9.53 -5.48 -10.93
N TYR A 62 -8.47 -4.72 -10.67
CA TYR A 62 -7.70 -4.84 -9.44
C TYR A 62 -8.54 -4.56 -8.20
N GLY A 63 -9.33 -3.48 -8.23
CA GLY A 63 -10.25 -3.12 -7.15
C GLY A 63 -11.28 -4.22 -6.87
N LEU A 64 -11.92 -4.78 -7.91
CA LEU A 64 -12.89 -5.86 -7.75
C LEU A 64 -12.26 -7.14 -7.20
N LEU A 65 -11.10 -7.55 -7.72
CA LEU A 65 -10.38 -8.72 -7.23
C LEU A 65 -9.99 -8.57 -5.76
N LEU A 66 -9.52 -7.39 -5.36
CA LEU A 66 -9.17 -7.09 -3.98
C LEU A 66 -10.41 -7.07 -3.07
N LEU A 67 -11.48 -6.40 -3.50
CA LEU A 67 -12.73 -6.27 -2.74
C LEU A 67 -13.36 -7.65 -2.48
N ILE A 68 -13.54 -8.44 -3.53
CA ILE A 68 -14.13 -9.77 -3.47
C ILE A 68 -13.18 -10.74 -2.75
N GLY A 69 -11.87 -10.67 -3.02
CA GLY A 69 -10.88 -11.57 -2.43
C GLY A 69 -10.73 -11.40 -0.91
N MET A 70 -10.88 -10.18 -0.40
CA MET A 70 -10.83 -9.92 1.04
C MET A 70 -12.13 -10.31 1.77
N LEU A 71 -13.28 -10.26 1.09
CA LEU A 71 -14.59 -10.41 1.73
C LEU A 71 -14.75 -11.70 2.55
N PRO A 72 -14.32 -12.90 2.09
CA PRO A 72 -14.43 -14.13 2.88
C PRO A 72 -13.71 -14.05 4.24
N PHE A 73 -12.59 -13.33 4.32
CA PHE A 73 -11.81 -13.19 5.55
C PHE A 73 -12.48 -12.29 6.60
N TYR A 74 -13.47 -11.50 6.22
CA TYR A 74 -14.22 -10.65 7.15
C TYR A 74 -15.60 -11.24 7.48
N LEU A 75 -16.13 -12.12 6.61
CA LEU A 75 -17.37 -12.85 6.86
C LEU A 75 -17.16 -14.14 7.68
N LEU A 76 -16.06 -14.87 7.45
CA LEU A 76 -15.75 -16.12 8.15
C LEU A 76 -15.03 -15.82 9.47
N LYS A 77 -15.78 -15.81 10.58
CA LYS A 77 -15.23 -15.53 11.92
C LYS A 77 -14.39 -16.71 12.46
N ARG A 78 -13.34 -16.35 13.21
CA ARG A 78 -12.46 -17.20 14.06
C ARG A 78 -11.55 -18.18 13.29
N GLY A 79 -10.24 -17.98 13.40
CA GLY A 79 -9.18 -18.84 12.85
C GLY A 79 -8.74 -18.52 11.42
N TRP A 80 -9.67 -18.12 10.56
CA TRP A 80 -9.40 -17.92 9.12
C TRP A 80 -9.22 -16.45 8.74
N GLY A 81 -9.93 -15.54 9.44
CA GLY A 81 -10.11 -14.15 9.03
C GLY A 81 -9.47 -13.10 9.95
N VAL A 82 -10.13 -11.95 10.02
CA VAL A 82 -9.81 -10.89 10.98
C VAL A 82 -10.80 -10.97 12.16
N TRP A 83 -10.29 -10.89 13.39
CA TRP A 83 -11.13 -10.78 14.60
C TRP A 83 -10.64 -9.65 15.49
N ILE A 84 -11.43 -9.30 16.50
CA ILE A 84 -11.05 -8.28 17.48
C ILE A 84 -10.47 -8.95 18.72
N GLU A 85 -9.33 -8.45 19.17
CA GLU A 85 -8.68 -8.81 20.42
C GLU A 85 -8.28 -7.52 21.13
N ASN A 86 -8.67 -7.36 22.40
CA ASN A 86 -8.41 -6.16 23.19
C ASN A 86 -8.79 -4.83 22.49
N ASN A 87 -9.90 -4.80 21.75
CA ASN A 87 -10.36 -3.67 20.91
C ASN A 87 -9.49 -3.37 19.68
N TYR A 88 -8.63 -4.30 19.26
CA TYR A 88 -7.79 -4.16 18.07
C TYR A 88 -8.04 -5.29 17.07
N PRO A 89 -7.98 -5.00 15.75
CA PRO A 89 -8.02 -6.05 14.74
C PRO A 89 -6.76 -6.92 14.83
N ARG A 90 -6.96 -8.23 14.97
CA ARG A 90 -5.93 -9.26 14.90
C ARG A 90 -6.11 -10.07 13.63
N PHE A 91 -5.01 -10.28 12.92
CA PHE A 91 -5.00 -10.99 11.65
C PHE A 91 -4.72 -12.47 11.85
N SER A 92 -5.45 -13.35 11.15
CA SER A 92 -5.03 -14.74 11.00
C SER A 92 -3.72 -14.81 10.18
N PRO A 93 -2.91 -15.87 10.37
CA PRO A 93 -1.78 -16.13 9.48
C PRO A 93 -2.20 -16.26 8.01
N ILE A 94 -3.37 -16.87 7.74
CA ILE A 94 -3.89 -17.07 6.39
C ILE A 94 -4.20 -15.73 5.73
N PHE A 95 -4.86 -14.82 6.46
CA PHE A 95 -5.17 -13.48 5.97
C PHE A 95 -3.91 -12.65 5.76
N LEU A 96 -2.92 -12.76 6.65
CA LEU A 96 -1.61 -12.10 6.49
C LEU A 96 -0.90 -12.56 5.20
N ILE A 97 -0.84 -13.87 4.97
CA ILE A 97 -0.22 -14.43 3.76
C ILE A 97 -1.00 -13.94 2.54
N PHE A 98 -2.34 -14.01 2.57
CA PHE A 98 -3.17 -13.53 1.48
C PHE A 98 -2.87 -12.06 1.13
N VAL A 99 -2.90 -11.14 2.10
CA VAL A 99 -2.72 -9.71 1.80
C VAL A 99 -1.30 -9.39 1.31
N ILE A 100 -0.28 -10.02 1.91
CA ILE A 100 1.12 -9.83 1.50
C ILE A 100 1.34 -10.40 0.10
N SER A 101 0.90 -11.63 -0.17
CA SER A 101 1.06 -12.26 -1.48
C SER A 101 0.28 -11.50 -2.55
N PHE A 102 -0.97 -11.10 -2.27
CA PHE A 102 -1.79 -10.35 -3.21
C PHE A 102 -1.16 -8.99 -3.55
N ALA A 103 -0.78 -8.20 -2.54
CA ALA A 103 -0.14 -6.90 -2.75
C ALA A 103 1.20 -7.02 -3.48
N SER A 104 2.01 -8.02 -3.13
CA SER A 104 3.32 -8.25 -3.75
C SER A 104 3.19 -8.70 -5.20
N SER A 105 2.35 -9.68 -5.50
CA SER A 105 2.23 -10.26 -6.84
C SER A 105 1.60 -9.31 -7.84
N PHE A 106 0.54 -8.59 -7.46
CA PHE A 106 -0.21 -7.74 -8.40
C PHE A 106 0.34 -6.32 -8.52
N VAL A 107 1.03 -5.81 -7.50
CA VAL A 107 1.47 -4.42 -7.50
C VAL A 107 2.95 -4.28 -7.13
N GLY A 108 3.41 -4.87 -6.03
CA GLY A 108 4.79 -4.70 -5.55
C GLY A 108 5.84 -5.12 -6.59
N ILE A 109 5.77 -6.37 -7.06
CA ILE A 109 6.67 -6.93 -8.08
C ILE A 109 6.55 -6.15 -9.41
N PRO A 110 5.34 -5.90 -9.95
CA PRO A 110 5.18 -5.07 -11.14
C PRO A 110 5.76 -3.66 -11.01
N ILE A 111 5.60 -2.99 -9.86
CA ILE A 111 6.19 -1.66 -9.62
C ILE A 111 7.70 -1.74 -9.62
N ILE A 112 8.31 -2.70 -8.93
CA ILE A 112 9.76 -2.87 -8.92
C ILE A 112 10.28 -3.14 -10.34
N SER A 113 9.66 -4.08 -11.06
CA SER A 113 10.04 -4.43 -12.42
C SER A 113 9.93 -3.24 -13.39
N THR A 114 8.81 -2.53 -13.37
CA THR A 114 8.59 -1.35 -14.22
C THR A 114 9.53 -0.21 -13.84
N SER A 115 9.78 0.02 -12.54
CA SER A 115 10.70 1.06 -12.06
C SER A 115 12.12 0.82 -12.54
N LEU A 116 12.60 -0.43 -12.51
CA LEU A 116 13.92 -0.78 -13.02
C LEU A 116 14.02 -0.60 -14.54
N LYS A 117 12.97 -0.96 -15.30
CA LYS A 117 12.91 -0.73 -16.76
C LYS A 117 12.93 0.76 -17.11
N ILE A 118 12.24 1.60 -16.34
CA ILE A 118 12.25 3.05 -16.53
C ILE A 118 13.65 3.60 -16.26
N TYR A 119 14.30 3.15 -15.19
CA TYR A 119 15.66 3.57 -14.85
C TYR A 119 16.68 3.27 -15.96
N THR A 120 16.58 2.10 -16.61
CA THR A 120 17.50 1.71 -17.68
C THR A 120 17.23 2.45 -18.99
N ARG A 121 16.00 2.91 -19.24
CA ARG A 121 15.62 3.69 -20.43
C ARG A 121 16.02 5.16 -20.39
N PHE A 122 16.22 5.76 -19.22
CA PHE A 122 16.67 7.15 -19.16
C PHE A 122 18.09 7.30 -19.72
N GLU A 123 18.29 8.29 -20.58
CA GLU A 123 19.61 8.57 -21.17
C GLU A 123 20.47 9.43 -20.23
N THR A 124 19.87 10.44 -19.62
CA THR A 124 20.61 11.42 -18.81
C THR A 124 20.79 10.98 -17.36
N LYS A 125 21.98 11.26 -16.80
CA LYS A 125 22.28 11.00 -15.37
C LYS A 125 21.33 11.77 -14.43
N ALA A 126 20.87 12.95 -14.84
CA ALA A 126 19.94 13.76 -14.07
C ALA A 126 18.57 13.07 -13.89
N LEU A 127 18.01 12.51 -14.98
CA LEU A 127 16.75 11.77 -14.93
C LEU A 127 16.87 10.50 -14.09
N LYS A 128 17.96 9.73 -14.27
CA LYS A 128 18.25 8.55 -13.44
C LYS A 128 18.31 8.88 -11.95
N LYS A 129 18.97 9.98 -11.57
CA LYS A 129 19.07 10.42 -10.17
C LYS A 129 17.70 10.77 -9.59
N LYS A 130 16.87 11.51 -10.33
CA LYS A 130 15.50 11.86 -9.91
C LYS A 130 14.61 10.62 -9.76
N TRP A 131 14.67 9.72 -10.75
CA TRP A 131 13.93 8.46 -10.70
C TRP A 131 14.32 7.58 -9.53
N ARG A 132 15.61 7.54 -9.16
CA ARG A 132 16.07 6.82 -7.98
C ARG A 132 15.42 7.34 -6.69
N TYR A 133 15.26 8.66 -6.54
CA TYR A 133 14.54 9.21 -5.39
C TYR A 133 13.07 8.82 -5.41
N HIS A 134 12.42 8.87 -6.58
CA HIS A 134 11.04 8.40 -6.71
C HIS A 134 10.92 6.92 -6.30
N PHE A 135 11.79 6.05 -6.82
CA PHE A 135 11.77 4.62 -6.55
C PHE A 135 12.03 4.31 -5.08
N ILE A 136 13.01 4.96 -4.43
CA ILE A 136 13.26 4.81 -2.99
C ILE A 136 12.05 5.26 -2.18
N GLY A 137 11.46 6.41 -2.54
CA GLY A 137 10.23 6.90 -1.91
C GLY A 137 9.09 5.90 -2.04
N THR A 138 8.88 5.34 -3.22
CA THR A 138 7.87 4.30 -3.47
C THR A 138 8.12 3.08 -2.58
N LEU A 139 9.34 2.55 -2.54
CA LEU A 139 9.66 1.41 -1.66
C LEU A 139 9.40 1.72 -0.17
N GLY A 140 9.72 2.93 0.28
CA GLY A 140 9.46 3.37 1.65
C GLY A 140 7.98 3.55 1.97
N VAL A 141 7.16 4.03 1.03
CA VAL A 141 5.70 4.05 1.20
C VAL A 141 5.15 2.62 1.22
N PHE A 142 5.66 1.73 0.37
CA PHE A 142 5.21 0.33 0.31
C PHE A 142 5.59 -0.48 1.55
N SER A 143 6.68 -0.17 2.26
CA SER A 143 7.06 -0.92 3.46
C SER A 143 6.09 -0.68 4.63
N ILE A 144 5.48 0.51 4.74
CA ILE A 144 4.57 0.89 5.81
C ILE A 144 3.38 -0.08 5.95
N PRO A 145 2.58 -0.36 4.91
CA PRO A 145 1.45 -1.27 5.04
C PRO A 145 1.88 -2.71 5.37
N TYR A 146 3.03 -3.17 4.88
CA TYR A 146 3.56 -4.50 5.24
C TYR A 146 3.86 -4.57 6.74
N LEU A 147 4.49 -3.53 7.29
CA LEU A 147 4.74 -3.43 8.73
C LEU A 147 3.44 -3.38 9.54
N ILE A 148 2.42 -2.66 9.06
CA ILE A 148 1.10 -2.61 9.70
C ILE A 148 0.44 -3.99 9.71
N TRP A 149 0.48 -4.74 8.60
CA TRP A 149 -0.08 -6.09 8.54
C TRP A 149 0.64 -7.06 9.46
N ILE A 150 1.97 -7.04 9.46
CA ILE A 150 2.79 -7.83 10.38
C ILE A 150 2.46 -7.44 11.83
N ASN A 151 2.25 -6.16 12.10
CA ASN A 151 1.90 -5.68 13.43
C ASN A 151 0.55 -6.20 13.92
N ASN A 152 -0.46 -6.24 13.05
CA ASN A 152 -1.77 -6.80 13.38
C ASN A 152 -1.74 -8.32 13.56
N TYR A 153 -0.70 -8.99 13.07
CA TYR A 153 -0.45 -10.42 13.30
C TYR A 153 0.32 -10.67 14.60
N VAL A 154 1.48 -10.02 14.78
CA VAL A 154 2.38 -10.19 15.94
C VAL A 154 1.73 -9.71 17.23
N PHE A 155 0.92 -8.64 17.15
CA PHE A 155 0.13 -8.13 18.27
C PHE A 155 0.97 -7.73 19.52
N SER A 156 2.22 -7.30 19.33
CA SER A 156 3.12 -6.86 20.43
C SER A 156 3.08 -5.33 20.63
N PRO A 157 2.99 -4.83 21.89
CA PRO A 157 3.07 -3.39 22.19
C PRO A 157 4.35 -2.72 21.68
N ASP A 158 5.51 -3.38 21.82
CA ASP A 158 6.79 -2.81 21.42
C ASP A 158 6.87 -2.66 19.90
N PHE A 159 6.38 -3.68 19.17
CA PHE A 159 6.33 -3.63 17.72
C PHE A 159 5.37 -2.54 17.22
N ARG A 160 4.23 -2.35 17.89
CA ARG A 160 3.29 -1.25 17.59
C ARG A 160 3.94 0.12 17.74
N LEU A 161 4.74 0.31 18.78
CA LEU A 161 5.45 1.57 18.99
C LEU A 161 6.42 1.84 17.84
N ILE A 162 7.22 0.83 17.46
CA ILE A 162 8.17 0.91 16.34
C ILE A 162 7.45 1.24 15.04
N VAL A 163 6.38 0.51 14.70
CA VAL A 163 5.59 0.76 13.49
C VAL A 163 4.91 2.13 13.53
N GLY A 164 4.46 2.57 14.70
CA GLY A 164 3.87 3.89 14.91
C GLY A 164 4.85 5.04 14.68
N ILE A 165 6.11 4.88 15.10
CA ILE A 165 7.20 5.83 14.83
C ILE A 165 7.58 5.79 13.36
N TYR A 166 7.77 4.58 12.80
CA TYR A 166 8.10 4.42 11.38
C TYR A 166 7.00 5.00 10.47
N GLY A 167 5.73 4.91 10.84
CA GLY A 167 4.64 5.51 10.08
C GLY A 167 4.77 7.02 9.87
N ILE A 168 5.46 7.75 10.76
CA ILE A 168 5.72 9.20 10.58
C ILE A 168 6.64 9.44 9.37
N SER A 169 7.51 8.49 9.05
CA SER A 169 8.38 8.57 7.87
C SER A 169 7.62 8.56 6.54
N ALA A 170 6.31 8.30 6.53
CA ALA A 170 5.46 8.43 5.35
C ALA A 170 5.60 9.81 4.67
N ILE A 171 5.75 10.88 5.46
CA ILE A 171 5.94 12.24 4.95
C ILE A 171 7.25 12.34 4.17
N PHE A 172 8.32 11.77 4.73
CA PHE A 172 9.63 11.73 4.09
C PHE A 172 9.61 10.91 2.80
N TRP A 173 8.97 9.73 2.81
CA TRP A 173 8.83 8.90 1.62
C TRP A 173 8.00 9.58 0.52
N GLY A 174 6.89 10.21 0.90
CA GLY A 174 6.05 10.99 -0.01
C GLY A 174 6.80 12.18 -0.62
N TYR A 175 7.63 12.86 0.17
CA TYR A 175 8.50 13.93 -0.33
C TYR A 175 9.50 13.42 -1.38
N LEU A 176 10.15 12.26 -1.13
CA LEU A 176 11.06 11.65 -2.11
C LEU A 176 10.34 11.25 -3.41
N MET A 177 9.12 10.71 -3.30
CA MET A 177 8.28 10.40 -4.46
C MET A 177 7.97 11.64 -5.30
N TYR A 178 7.58 12.74 -4.63
CA TYR A 178 7.26 14.00 -5.28
C TYR A 178 8.50 14.66 -5.90
N TYR A 179 9.62 14.71 -5.19
CA TYR A 179 10.87 15.27 -5.70
C TYR A 179 11.36 14.56 -6.97
N GLY A 180 11.16 13.23 -7.05
CA GLY A 180 11.62 12.44 -8.18
C GLY A 180 10.83 12.65 -9.48
N ILE A 181 9.55 13.05 -9.43
CA ILE A 181 8.70 13.22 -10.63
C ILE A 181 8.19 14.67 -10.78
N GLY A 182 7.75 15.31 -9.70
CA GLY A 182 7.02 16.59 -9.73
C GLY A 182 7.90 17.84 -9.79
N PHE A 183 9.17 17.76 -9.39
CA PHE A 183 10.05 18.93 -9.39
C PHE A 183 10.64 19.14 -10.80
N LYS A 184 10.17 20.16 -11.53
CA LYS A 184 10.76 20.55 -12.84
C LYS A 184 12.22 20.97 -12.65
N LEU A 185 13.07 20.66 -13.62
CA LEU A 185 14.39 21.31 -13.70
C LEU A 185 14.12 22.79 -13.98
N LYS A 186 14.70 23.71 -13.20
CA LYS A 186 14.87 25.07 -13.71
C LYS A 186 15.80 24.93 -14.91
N GLU A 187 15.31 25.36 -16.08
CA GLU A 187 16.12 25.51 -17.29
C GLU A 187 17.29 26.47 -17.03
#